data_AF-A0A926CYT2-F1
#
_entry.id   AF-A0A926CYT2-F1
#
_cell.length_a   1.000
_cell.length_b   1.000
_cell.length_c   1.000
_cell.angle_alpha   90.00
_cell.angle_beta   90.00
_cell.angle_gamma   90.00
#
_symmetry.space_group_name_H-M   'P 1'
#
loop_
_entity.id
_entity.type
_entity.pdbx_description
1 polymer ?
#
loop_
_entity_poly.entity_id
_entity_poly.type
_entity_poly.pdbx_seq_one_letter_code
_entity_poly.pdbx_strand_id
1 'polypeptide(L)'
;MKMQCPICRAQNPDSYYFCPNCGCMLKPRTGRLQDAPPVQIQAQDPPAQNRMIEPAGQAADAAPSQTPQTHAQKPDKAIAADPLRDPVRAAHGMPAGREPIVTIPEDPFQDLPETRQERAARKRSVRRGMAIAVAAVAVVAAGIAGYAGVSHYLGANDAPVNRQQAAASPAPVDPSEYQPKIEAISRDGEKLQVVTVRGQDGESVRLSPVERTGVIQNGSAQFEIKESELLSQWPESEQVSCEITVTVEGSGQPRSYTLTPEGLKVEPTELVLISPEGESVSTTSPAVLLDLQLEPGSKLWINGEDVSAQLDDTGRYTVTVPLTAGQTSEHTIKAQAPYHLPITRTITIERPGMPVALSLSEDLSEITEEETFTVSGQCDPDAVITCPLMLSGSLTQDSGGNFTFTAQLRDYGWQNIEVTATMGDGSQSRLTHRLYRKPNAEEYTKSAWKMDYPKLSAAPEKLAGKVFLCEGTIGEVTPGSPMRFTFTLSDGEALAITYDGAVKVKEGDACRIFADVVGEKLDGLPLMAARLIYPA
;
A
#
# COMPACT_ATOMS: atom_id res chain seq x y z
N MET A 1 -2.53 -2.17 -31.93
CA MET A 1 -3.90 -1.61 -31.83
C MET A 1 -4.12 -1.18 -30.39
N LYS A 2 -4.97 -0.19 -30.13
CA LYS A 2 -5.33 0.24 -28.76
C LYS A 2 -6.71 -0.32 -28.45
N MET A 3 -6.85 -0.94 -27.30
CA MET A 3 -8.14 -1.48 -26.85
C MET A 3 -8.75 -0.57 -25.81
N GLN A 4 -10.03 -0.27 -25.95
CA GLN A 4 -10.72 0.59 -25.00
C GLN A 4 -11.29 -0.26 -23.87
N CYS A 5 -11.00 0.11 -22.62
CA CYS A 5 -11.57 -0.58 -21.47
C CYS A 5 -13.11 -0.43 -21.49
N PRO A 6 -13.87 -1.53 -21.36
CA PRO A 6 -15.33 -1.48 -21.40
C PRO A 6 -15.94 -0.76 -20.20
N ILE A 7 -15.21 -0.68 -19.08
CA ILE A 7 -15.68 -0.06 -17.83
C ILE A 7 -15.32 1.42 -17.76
N CYS A 8 -14.02 1.77 -17.78
CA CYS A 8 -13.58 3.15 -17.57
C CYS A 8 -13.26 3.91 -18.86
N ARG A 9 -13.42 3.27 -20.03
CA ARG A 9 -13.12 3.85 -21.36
C ARG A 9 -11.68 4.31 -21.58
N ALA A 10 -10.76 4.02 -20.66
CA ALA A 10 -9.33 4.25 -20.85
C ALA A 10 -8.82 3.48 -22.07
N GLN A 11 -7.93 4.10 -22.84
CA GLN A 11 -7.25 3.42 -23.94
C GLN A 11 -6.05 2.66 -23.39
N ASN A 12 -6.05 1.35 -23.56
CA ASN A 12 -5.00 0.47 -23.08
C ASN A 12 -4.22 -0.09 -24.26
N PRO A 13 -2.90 -0.33 -24.09
CA PRO A 13 -2.13 -1.14 -25.01
C PRO A 13 -2.73 -2.54 -25.15
N ASP A 14 -2.67 -3.12 -26.35
CA ASP A 14 -3.14 -4.49 -26.61
C ASP A 14 -2.37 -5.56 -25.81
N SER A 15 -1.23 -5.23 -25.19
CA SER A 15 -0.49 -6.16 -24.34
C SER A 15 -1.10 -6.34 -22.95
N TYR A 16 -2.06 -5.50 -22.55
CA TYR A 16 -2.59 -5.50 -21.20
C TYR A 16 -3.75 -6.48 -21.05
N TYR A 17 -3.63 -7.38 -20.08
CA TYR A 17 -4.70 -8.29 -19.67
C TYR A 17 -5.71 -7.63 -18.74
N PHE A 18 -5.31 -6.57 -18.03
CA PHE A 18 -6.13 -5.81 -17.09
C PHE A 18 -5.94 -4.32 -17.32
N CYS A 19 -7.00 -3.54 -17.12
CA CYS A 19 -6.95 -2.09 -17.23
C CYS A 19 -6.24 -1.50 -16.00
N PRO A 20 -5.14 -0.74 -16.14
CA PRO A 20 -4.42 -0.17 -15.00
C PRO A 20 -5.25 0.85 -14.22
N ASN A 21 -6.23 1.48 -14.89
CA ASN A 21 -7.04 2.53 -14.29
C ASN A 21 -8.20 1.98 -13.43
N CYS A 22 -8.70 0.77 -13.70
CA CYS A 22 -9.88 0.27 -13.00
C CYS A 22 -9.88 -1.25 -12.73
N GLY A 23 -8.77 -1.95 -13.00
CA GLY A 23 -8.63 -3.39 -12.76
C GLY A 23 -9.45 -4.30 -13.69
N CYS A 24 -10.27 -3.76 -14.59
CA CYS A 24 -11.13 -4.53 -15.49
C CYS A 24 -10.30 -5.45 -16.40
N MET A 25 -10.65 -6.73 -16.46
CA MET A 25 -10.03 -7.68 -17.37
C MET A 25 -10.33 -7.30 -18.83
N LEU A 26 -9.27 -7.02 -19.58
CA LEU A 26 -9.32 -6.58 -20.97
C LEU A 26 -9.29 -7.76 -21.94
N LYS A 27 -8.63 -8.87 -21.57
CA LYS A 27 -8.52 -10.08 -22.38
C LYS A 27 -8.77 -11.32 -21.53
N PRO A 28 -9.64 -12.25 -21.95
CA PRO A 28 -9.75 -13.55 -21.29
C PRO A 28 -8.42 -14.30 -21.41
N ARG A 29 -7.99 -14.99 -20.35
CA ARG A 29 -6.80 -15.87 -20.37
C ARG A 29 -7.10 -17.10 -21.25
N THR A 30 -6.85 -17.00 -22.54
CA THR A 30 -6.90 -18.17 -23.42
C THR A 30 -5.56 -18.91 -23.37
N GLY A 31 -5.45 -19.90 -22.49
CA GLY A 31 -4.64 -21.08 -22.77
C GLY A 31 -5.35 -21.88 -23.87
N ARG A 32 -4.64 -22.18 -24.96
CA ARG A 32 -5.12 -22.98 -26.10
C ARG A 32 -5.75 -24.30 -25.64
N LEU A 33 -7.06 -24.46 -25.81
CA LEU A 33 -7.66 -25.75 -26.12
C LEU A 33 -7.29 -26.06 -27.58
N GLN A 34 -6.55 -27.14 -27.80
CA GLN A 34 -6.41 -27.71 -29.13
C GLN A 34 -7.75 -28.33 -29.52
N ASP A 35 -8.22 -28.00 -30.73
CA ASP A 35 -9.47 -28.47 -31.30
C ASP A 35 -9.57 -30.01 -31.25
N ALA A 36 -10.54 -30.53 -30.50
CA ALA A 36 -11.00 -31.90 -30.68
C ALA A 36 -11.96 -31.94 -31.89
N PRO A 37 -11.83 -32.91 -32.80
CA PRO A 37 -12.67 -32.98 -33.99
C PRO A 37 -14.13 -33.29 -33.62
N PRO A 38 -15.11 -32.83 -34.44
CA PRO A 38 -16.52 -32.93 -34.10
C PRO A 38 -16.99 -34.39 -34.10
N VAL A 39 -17.56 -34.84 -32.99
CA VAL A 39 -18.23 -36.14 -32.86
C VAL A 39 -19.59 -36.04 -33.56
N GLN A 40 -19.80 -36.89 -34.57
CA GLN A 40 -21.11 -37.09 -35.18
C GLN A 40 -22.02 -37.86 -34.22
N ILE A 41 -23.14 -37.24 -33.81
CA ILE A 41 -24.19 -37.90 -33.06
C ILE A 41 -25.08 -38.66 -34.06
N GLN A 42 -25.02 -39.99 -34.06
CA GLN A 42 -26.07 -40.83 -34.63
C GLN A 42 -27.15 -41.05 -33.57
N ALA A 43 -28.39 -40.72 -33.95
CA ALA A 43 -29.58 -40.99 -33.15
C ALA A 43 -29.78 -42.51 -32.97
N GLN A 44 -30.00 -42.94 -31.74
CA GLN A 44 -30.56 -44.26 -31.43
C GLN A 44 -31.92 -44.08 -30.74
N ASP A 45 -32.88 -44.85 -31.23
CA ASP A 45 -34.30 -44.89 -30.84
C ASP A 45 -34.52 -45.28 -29.36
N PRO A 46 -35.69 -44.92 -28.77
CA PRO A 46 -35.99 -45.18 -27.37
C PRO A 46 -36.32 -46.66 -27.10
N PRO A 47 -35.96 -47.22 -25.93
CA PRO A 47 -36.30 -48.60 -25.61
C PRO A 47 -37.75 -48.74 -25.13
N ALA A 48 -38.34 -49.87 -25.55
CA ALA A 48 -39.70 -50.31 -25.27
C ALA A 48 -39.87 -50.92 -23.86
N GLN A 49 -41.13 -51.03 -23.49
CA GLN A 49 -41.70 -51.41 -22.20
C GLN A 49 -41.48 -52.87 -21.76
N ASN A 50 -41.38 -53.03 -20.43
CA ASN A 50 -41.80 -54.14 -19.55
C ASN A 50 -41.80 -55.61 -20.05
N ARG A 51 -41.16 -56.49 -19.27
CA ARG A 51 -41.82 -57.70 -18.73
C ARG A 51 -41.11 -58.29 -17.51
N MET A 52 -41.96 -58.73 -16.57
CA MET A 52 -41.69 -59.37 -15.27
C MET A 52 -40.92 -60.70 -15.38
N ILE A 53 -40.27 -61.10 -14.28
CA ILE A 53 -40.45 -62.36 -13.52
C ILE A 53 -39.46 -62.37 -12.33
N GLU A 54 -39.99 -62.47 -11.10
CA GLU A 54 -39.31 -62.87 -9.85
C GLU A 54 -39.25 -64.43 -9.72
N PRO A 55 -38.83 -65.03 -8.59
CA PRO A 55 -37.55 -64.99 -7.89
C PRO A 55 -37.04 -66.41 -7.52
N ALA A 56 -35.79 -66.54 -7.11
CA ALA A 56 -35.28 -67.58 -6.20
C ALA A 56 -33.81 -67.20 -5.90
N GLY A 57 -33.26 -67.24 -4.70
CA GLY A 57 -33.67 -67.67 -3.37
C GLY A 57 -32.37 -67.72 -2.56
N GLN A 58 -32.45 -67.44 -1.25
CA GLN A 58 -31.64 -67.95 -0.12
C GLN A 58 -30.10 -68.11 -0.28
N ALA A 59 -29.25 -67.97 0.72
CA ALA A 59 -29.21 -67.43 2.09
C ALA A 59 -27.78 -67.78 2.57
N ALA A 60 -27.34 -67.13 3.64
CA ALA A 60 -26.39 -67.64 4.64
C ALA A 60 -24.88 -67.71 4.29
N ASP A 61 -24.18 -66.76 4.93
CA ASP A 61 -23.20 -67.02 6.00
C ASP A 61 -21.71 -67.26 5.71
N ALA A 62 -20.97 -66.60 6.62
CA ALA A 62 -19.69 -66.98 7.22
C ALA A 62 -18.39 -66.57 6.52
N ALA A 63 -17.80 -65.50 7.05
CA ALA A 63 -16.35 -65.36 7.26
C ALA A 63 -15.84 -66.51 8.18
N PRO A 64 -14.53 -66.87 8.24
CA PRO A 64 -13.48 -65.95 8.68
C PRO A 64 -12.06 -66.12 8.09
N SER A 65 -11.30 -65.01 8.20
CA SER A 65 -9.88 -64.87 8.57
C SER A 65 -8.79 -65.81 8.03
N GLN A 66 -7.77 -65.23 7.39
CA GLN A 66 -6.33 -65.44 7.70
C GLN A 66 -5.40 -64.56 6.82
N THR A 67 -4.67 -63.64 7.46
CA THR A 67 -3.29 -63.22 7.09
C THR A 67 -2.30 -64.26 7.65
N PRO A 68 -0.96 -64.25 7.40
CA PRO A 68 -0.10 -63.24 6.73
C PRO A 68 0.93 -63.84 5.73
N GLN A 69 1.66 -63.00 4.98
CA GLN A 69 3.13 -63.15 4.86
C GLN A 69 3.82 -61.97 4.16
N THR A 70 4.89 -61.55 4.83
CA THR A 70 5.95 -60.59 4.50
C THR A 70 6.87 -61.06 3.37
N HIS A 71 7.38 -60.12 2.57
CA HIS A 71 8.78 -60.16 2.10
C HIS A 71 9.32 -58.75 1.84
N ALA A 72 10.47 -58.47 2.45
CA ALA A 72 11.34 -57.32 2.20
C ALA A 72 12.55 -57.78 1.39
N GLN A 73 13.03 -56.96 0.43
CA GLN A 73 14.46 -56.69 0.14
C GLN A 73 14.64 -55.79 -1.12
N LYS A 74 14.94 -54.51 -0.88
CA LYS A 74 16.15 -53.70 -1.22
C LYS A 74 16.85 -53.80 -2.63
N PRO A 75 17.80 -52.89 -3.00
CA PRO A 75 17.63 -51.92 -4.10
C PRO A 75 18.77 -51.93 -5.15
N ASP A 76 18.65 -51.11 -6.19
CA ASP A 76 19.71 -50.73 -7.14
C ASP A 76 19.20 -49.54 -7.97
N LYS A 77 19.94 -48.56 -8.48
CA LYS A 77 21.34 -48.12 -8.39
C LYS A 77 21.41 -46.76 -9.10
N ALA A 78 22.34 -45.90 -8.68
CA ALA A 78 22.59 -44.58 -9.26
C ALA A 78 23.23 -44.62 -10.66
N ILE A 79 23.02 -43.55 -11.45
CA ILE A 79 23.93 -43.07 -12.50
C ILE A 79 24.03 -41.54 -12.41
N ALA A 80 25.25 -41.04 -12.52
CA ALA A 80 25.68 -39.64 -12.37
C ALA A 80 26.27 -39.07 -13.68
N ALA A 81 26.39 -37.73 -13.69
CA ALA A 81 27.22 -36.83 -14.53
C ALA A 81 26.81 -36.66 -16.02
N ASP A 82 26.90 -35.50 -16.68
CA ASP A 82 27.77 -34.32 -16.53
C ASP A 82 27.16 -33.09 -17.25
N PRO A 83 27.60 -31.83 -16.98
CA PRO A 83 27.02 -30.56 -17.44
C PRO A 83 27.78 -29.93 -18.63
N LEU A 84 27.15 -28.98 -19.33
CA LEU A 84 27.72 -28.07 -20.35
C LEU A 84 26.62 -27.02 -20.65
N ARG A 85 26.81 -25.71 -20.87
CA ARG A 85 27.98 -24.82 -21.03
C ARG A 85 27.44 -23.38 -21.16
N ASP A 86 28.13 -22.39 -20.57
CA ASP A 86 28.02 -20.96 -20.92
C ASP A 86 28.43 -20.70 -22.38
N PRO A 87 28.02 -19.55 -22.97
CA PRO A 87 29.05 -18.55 -23.29
C PRO A 87 28.63 -17.08 -23.12
N VAL A 88 29.61 -16.27 -22.70
CA VAL A 88 29.63 -14.78 -22.73
C VAL A 88 30.64 -14.29 -23.79
N ARG A 89 30.29 -13.15 -24.45
CA ARG A 89 31.13 -12.17 -25.21
C ARG A 89 31.66 -12.59 -26.61
N ALA A 90 31.81 -11.71 -27.62
CA ALA A 90 31.76 -10.24 -27.77
C ALA A 90 31.66 -9.86 -29.26
N ALA A 91 31.18 -8.65 -29.60
CA ALA A 91 31.83 -7.72 -30.55
C ALA A 91 31.09 -6.37 -30.65
N HIS A 92 31.89 -5.31 -30.79
CA HIS A 92 31.59 -3.87 -30.68
C HIS A 92 31.09 -3.19 -31.96
N GLY A 93 30.45 -2.02 -31.81
CA GLY A 93 30.37 -0.99 -32.85
C GLY A 93 29.35 0.13 -32.57
N MET A 94 29.78 1.23 -31.94
CA MET A 94 29.00 2.49 -31.86
C MET A 94 28.99 3.25 -33.21
N PRO A 95 28.05 4.20 -33.45
CA PRO A 95 28.30 5.59 -33.03
C PRO A 95 27.10 6.31 -32.40
N ALA A 96 27.43 7.36 -31.65
CA ALA A 96 26.56 8.28 -30.94
C ALA A 96 25.65 9.13 -31.85
N GLY A 97 24.50 9.54 -31.32
CA GLY A 97 23.78 10.73 -31.80
C GLY A 97 22.26 10.68 -31.70
N ARG A 98 21.73 11.36 -30.67
CA ARG A 98 20.38 11.93 -30.46
C ARG A 98 19.61 11.35 -29.26
N GLU A 99 19.53 12.19 -28.24
CA GLU A 99 18.63 12.08 -27.09
C GLU A 99 17.16 12.10 -27.57
N PRO A 100 16.30 11.19 -27.09
CA PRO A 100 14.85 11.39 -27.17
C PRO A 100 14.42 12.34 -26.05
N ILE A 101 13.97 13.53 -26.44
CA ILE A 101 13.21 14.45 -25.59
C ILE A 101 11.96 13.71 -25.10
N VAL A 102 11.92 13.40 -23.80
CA VAL A 102 10.71 12.91 -23.13
C VAL A 102 9.72 14.06 -23.10
N THR A 103 8.72 14.00 -23.98
CA THR A 103 7.56 14.89 -23.94
C THR A 103 6.62 14.31 -22.89
N ILE A 104 6.50 15.03 -21.76
CA ILE A 104 5.50 14.81 -20.72
C ILE A 104 4.13 15.02 -21.38
N PRO A 105 3.17 14.07 -21.33
CA PRO A 105 1.80 14.35 -21.71
C PRO A 105 1.21 15.33 -20.70
N GLU A 106 0.88 16.52 -21.17
CA GLU A 106 0.11 17.52 -20.41
C GLU A 106 -1.25 16.93 -20.01
N ASP A 107 -1.63 17.20 -18.76
CA ASP A 107 -2.92 16.90 -18.15
C ASP A 107 -4.07 17.53 -18.95
N PRO A 108 -5.07 16.77 -19.44
CA PRO A 108 -6.09 17.31 -20.34
C PRO A 108 -7.24 18.08 -19.64
N PHE A 109 -7.09 18.51 -18.39
CA PHE A 109 -8.13 19.26 -17.68
C PHE A 109 -7.65 20.50 -16.91
N GLN A 110 -6.88 21.37 -17.56
CA GLN A 110 -6.83 22.79 -17.19
C GLN A 110 -7.22 23.66 -18.38
N ASP A 111 -8.52 23.92 -18.52
CA ASP A 111 -9.06 25.18 -19.06
C ASP A 111 -10.59 25.19 -18.93
N LEU A 112 -11.09 25.72 -17.82
CA LEU A 112 -12.45 26.26 -17.73
C LEU A 112 -12.32 27.77 -17.45
N PRO A 113 -13.04 28.66 -18.17
CA PRO A 113 -12.87 30.09 -18.04
C PRO A 113 -13.41 30.60 -16.69
N GLU A 114 -12.50 31.08 -15.84
CA GLU A 114 -12.80 31.80 -14.59
C GLU A 114 -13.75 32.98 -14.83
N THR A 115 -14.74 33.14 -13.94
CA THR A 115 -15.77 34.18 -14.10
C THR A 115 -15.21 35.58 -13.76
N ARG A 116 -15.77 36.62 -14.40
CA ARG A 116 -15.34 38.02 -14.24
C ARG A 116 -15.40 38.52 -12.77
N GLN A 117 -16.15 37.85 -11.90
CA GLN A 117 -16.28 38.16 -10.48
C GLN A 117 -15.07 37.70 -9.65
N GLU A 118 -14.42 36.58 -10.02
CA GLU A 118 -13.27 36.02 -9.29
C GLU A 118 -12.00 36.88 -9.48
N ARG A 119 -11.83 37.51 -10.64
CA ARG A 119 -10.73 38.46 -10.92
C ARG A 119 -10.76 39.73 -10.08
N ALA A 120 -11.94 40.17 -9.62
CA ALA A 120 -12.06 41.42 -8.84
C ALA A 120 -11.74 41.21 -7.35
N ALA A 121 -12.11 40.05 -6.80
CA ALA A 121 -11.83 39.70 -5.40
C ALA A 121 -10.34 39.44 -5.17
N ARG A 122 -9.67 38.72 -6.09
CA ARG A 122 -8.25 38.35 -5.96
C ARG A 122 -7.30 39.54 -6.15
N LYS A 123 -7.67 40.55 -6.96
CA LYS A 123 -6.85 41.77 -7.14
C LYS A 123 -6.89 42.74 -5.95
N ARG A 124 -7.94 42.70 -5.11
CA ARG A 124 -8.05 43.54 -3.91
C ARG A 124 -7.30 42.95 -2.70
N SER A 125 -7.21 41.63 -2.56
CA SER A 125 -6.48 40.98 -1.46
C SER A 125 -4.96 41.02 -1.66
N VAL A 126 -4.48 40.82 -2.90
CA VAL A 126 -3.03 40.83 -3.21
C VAL A 126 -2.41 42.24 -3.06
N ARG A 127 -3.15 43.31 -3.41
CA ARG A 127 -2.67 44.69 -3.23
C ARG A 127 -2.59 45.12 -1.76
N ARG A 128 -3.44 44.58 -0.88
CA ARG A 128 -3.36 44.85 0.58
C ARG A 128 -2.22 44.07 1.24
N GLY A 129 -1.98 42.82 0.84
CA GLY A 129 -0.85 42.03 1.35
C GLY A 129 0.52 42.60 0.98
N MET A 130 0.68 43.07 -0.26
CA MET A 130 1.94 43.64 -0.74
C MET A 130 2.27 45.02 -0.12
N ALA A 131 1.26 45.84 0.17
CA ALA A 131 1.47 47.13 0.84
C ALA A 131 1.90 46.98 2.31
N ILE A 132 1.41 45.94 3.01
CA ILE A 132 1.79 45.65 4.40
C ILE A 132 3.22 45.11 4.46
N ALA A 133 3.63 44.28 3.50
CA ALA A 133 5.01 43.76 3.43
C ALA A 133 6.04 44.88 3.13
N VAL A 134 5.72 45.84 2.24
CA VAL A 134 6.62 46.96 1.93
C VAL A 134 6.73 47.94 3.12
N ALA A 135 5.64 48.17 3.86
CA ALA A 135 5.68 49.00 5.06
C ALA A 135 6.53 48.37 6.18
N ALA A 136 6.47 47.04 6.36
CA ALA A 136 7.26 46.34 7.37
C ALA A 136 8.78 46.40 7.06
N VAL A 137 9.17 46.25 5.78
CA VAL A 137 10.57 46.37 5.35
C VAL A 137 11.10 47.79 5.53
N ALA A 138 10.28 48.82 5.29
CA ALA A 138 10.68 50.21 5.47
C ALA A 138 10.90 50.58 6.95
N VAL A 139 10.11 50.03 7.87
CA VAL A 139 10.26 50.25 9.33
C VAL A 139 11.54 49.59 9.85
N VAL A 140 11.87 48.39 9.37
CA VAL A 140 13.12 47.69 9.74
C VAL A 140 14.34 48.42 9.17
N ALA A 141 14.28 48.91 7.92
CA ALA A 141 15.37 49.68 7.31
C ALA A 141 15.59 51.03 8.01
N ALA A 142 14.52 51.72 8.45
CA ALA A 142 14.62 52.95 9.23
C ALA A 142 15.18 52.70 10.64
N GLY A 143 14.89 51.54 11.25
CA GLY A 143 15.48 51.13 12.52
C GLY A 143 16.98 50.86 12.43
N ILE A 144 17.44 50.20 11.36
CA ILE A 144 18.86 49.90 11.12
C ILE A 144 19.64 51.19 10.80
N ALA A 145 19.07 52.09 10.01
CA ALA A 145 19.68 53.40 9.73
C ALA A 145 19.72 54.32 10.97
N GLY A 146 18.68 54.27 11.82
CA GLY A 146 18.65 54.99 13.10
C GLY A 146 19.70 54.47 14.10
N TYR A 147 19.89 53.15 14.17
CA TYR A 147 20.91 52.53 15.03
C TYR A 147 22.34 52.86 14.57
N ALA A 148 22.60 52.86 13.26
CA ALA A 148 23.90 53.26 12.70
C ALA A 148 24.18 54.77 12.82
N GLY A 149 23.14 55.62 12.79
CA GLY A 149 23.29 57.07 12.98
C GLY A 149 23.61 57.46 14.43
N VAL A 150 23.03 56.77 15.41
CA VAL A 150 23.28 57.03 16.84
C VAL A 150 24.66 56.53 17.26
N SER A 151 25.15 55.42 16.71
CA SER A 151 26.53 54.94 16.97
C SER A 151 27.60 55.84 16.34
N HIS A 152 27.30 56.49 15.20
CA HIS A 152 28.23 57.43 14.56
C HIS A 152 28.25 58.82 15.22
N TYR A 153 27.15 59.26 15.86
CA TYR A 153 27.05 60.58 16.50
C TYR A 153 27.52 60.57 17.96
N LEU A 154 27.47 59.43 18.66
CA LEU A 154 27.99 59.29 20.02
C LEU A 154 29.48 58.90 20.07
N GLY A 155 30.12 58.59 18.93
CA GLY A 155 31.54 58.27 18.83
C GLY A 155 32.46 59.44 18.42
N ALA A 156 31.91 60.64 18.20
CA ALA A 156 32.64 61.78 17.64
C ALA A 156 32.60 62.99 18.58
N ASN A 157 33.20 62.86 19.77
CA ASN A 157 33.77 63.97 20.54
C ASN A 157 34.53 63.38 21.74
N ASP A 158 35.73 62.88 21.49
CA ASP A 158 36.85 63.03 22.42
C ASP A 158 38.15 62.84 21.63
N ALA A 159 38.84 63.96 21.42
CA ALA A 159 40.17 64.00 20.83
C ALA A 159 41.20 63.37 21.79
N PRO A 160 42.31 62.80 21.27
CA PRO A 160 43.24 62.04 22.09
C PRO A 160 44.20 62.99 22.84
N VAL A 161 44.21 62.90 24.17
CA VAL A 161 45.35 63.37 24.98
C VAL A 161 46.14 62.16 25.44
N ASN A 162 47.27 62.01 24.77
CA ASN A 162 48.40 61.14 25.02
C ASN A 162 48.56 60.71 26.51
N ARG A 163 48.18 59.47 26.83
CA ARG A 163 48.89 58.67 27.83
C ARG A 163 49.44 57.46 27.12
N GLN A 164 50.77 57.45 27.02
CA GLN A 164 51.56 56.25 26.80
C GLN A 164 51.09 55.17 27.76
N GLN A 165 50.25 54.27 27.27
CA GLN A 165 50.23 52.91 27.76
C GLN A 165 50.62 52.11 26.54
N ALA A 166 51.90 51.73 26.50
CA ALA A 166 52.36 50.68 25.61
C ALA A 166 51.38 49.53 25.79
N ALA A 167 50.52 49.29 24.80
CA ALA A 167 49.87 48.02 24.67
C ALA A 167 51.02 47.03 24.55
N ALA A 168 51.31 46.35 25.65
CA ALA A 168 52.16 45.20 25.61
C ALA A 168 51.64 44.36 24.45
N SER A 169 52.52 44.00 23.50
CA SER A 169 52.25 42.89 22.60
C SER A 169 51.58 41.81 23.44
N PRO A 170 50.46 41.22 23.00
CA PRO A 170 49.89 40.09 23.73
C PRO A 170 51.06 39.14 24.02
N ALA A 171 51.26 38.84 25.30
CA ALA A 171 52.34 37.98 25.73
C ALA A 171 52.32 36.75 24.80
N PRO A 172 53.48 36.26 24.32
CA PRO A 172 53.51 35.09 23.47
C PRO A 172 52.68 34.01 24.14
N VAL A 173 51.54 33.68 23.52
CA VAL A 173 50.70 32.58 23.95
C VAL A 173 51.64 31.38 24.05
N ASP A 174 51.57 30.64 25.16
CA ASP A 174 52.43 29.48 25.39
C ASP A 174 52.38 28.58 24.12
N PRO A 175 53.53 28.16 23.56
CA PRO A 175 53.58 27.24 22.42
C PRO A 175 52.67 26.00 22.56
N SER A 176 52.38 25.58 23.80
CA SER A 176 51.46 24.49 24.11
C SER A 176 49.97 24.84 23.99
N GLU A 177 49.58 26.12 24.03
CA GLU A 177 48.21 26.61 23.80
C GLU A 177 47.80 26.67 22.32
N TYR A 178 48.75 26.50 21.40
CA TYR A 178 48.47 26.43 19.95
C TYR A 178 48.06 25.03 19.45
N GLN A 179 47.97 24.04 20.33
CA GLN A 179 47.45 22.73 19.93
C GLN A 179 45.95 22.86 19.61
N PRO A 180 45.51 22.41 18.42
CA PRO A 180 44.11 22.41 18.09
C PRO A 180 43.36 21.41 18.99
N LYS A 181 42.10 21.71 19.28
CA LYS A 181 41.22 20.87 20.10
C LYS A 181 40.04 20.40 19.25
N ILE A 182 39.58 19.19 19.52
CA ILE A 182 38.35 18.63 18.95
C ILE A 182 37.38 18.32 20.08
N GLU A 183 36.13 18.74 19.92
CA GLU A 183 35.07 18.51 20.90
C GLU A 183 33.80 18.03 20.18
N ALA A 184 33.19 16.96 20.69
CA ALA A 184 31.91 16.49 20.21
C ALA A 184 30.77 17.34 20.81
N ILE A 185 29.88 17.85 19.97
CA ILE A 185 28.69 18.59 20.39
C ILE A 185 27.45 18.05 19.69
N SER A 186 26.28 18.30 20.28
CA SER A 186 25.00 18.14 19.59
C SER A 186 24.30 19.48 19.47
N ARG A 187 23.81 19.80 18.27
CA ARG A 187 23.07 21.03 17.99
C ARG A 187 21.89 20.69 17.08
N ASP A 188 20.68 21.07 17.49
CA ASP A 188 19.44 20.83 16.74
C ASP A 188 19.21 19.37 16.30
N GLY A 189 19.69 18.41 17.09
CA GLY A 189 19.59 16.97 16.79
C GLY A 189 20.70 16.43 15.89
N GLU A 190 21.56 17.27 15.32
CA GLU A 190 22.75 16.84 14.58
C GLU A 190 23.94 16.61 15.54
N LYS A 191 24.70 15.53 15.32
CA LYS A 191 25.97 15.25 16.01
C LYS A 191 27.12 15.86 15.20
N LEU A 192 27.91 16.71 15.85
CA LEU A 192 28.98 17.50 15.24
C LEU A 192 30.30 17.31 15.98
N GLN A 193 31.40 17.41 15.25
CA GLN A 193 32.75 17.52 15.77
C GLN A 193 33.25 18.94 15.50
N VAL A 194 33.60 19.68 16.56
CA VAL A 194 34.08 21.05 16.45
C VAL A 194 35.58 21.09 16.65
N VAL A 195 36.30 21.50 15.60
CA VAL A 195 37.75 21.70 15.65
C VAL A 195 38.03 23.18 15.92
N THR A 196 38.68 23.47 17.05
CA THR A 196 39.14 24.82 17.40
C THR A 196 40.65 24.90 17.23
N VAL A 197 41.11 25.84 16.41
CA VAL A 197 42.53 26.08 16.13
C VAL A 197 42.90 27.48 16.63
N ARG A 198 43.91 27.58 17.50
CA ARG A 198 44.45 28.86 17.99
C ARG A 198 45.74 29.20 17.27
N GLY A 199 45.98 30.48 17.02
CA GLY A 199 47.13 30.94 16.24
C GLY A 199 47.20 32.45 16.09
N GLN A 200 48.05 32.90 15.19
CA GLN A 200 48.21 34.31 14.85
C GLN A 200 47.21 34.69 13.75
N ASP A 201 46.69 35.91 13.83
CA ASP A 201 45.76 36.42 12.84
C ASP A 201 46.39 36.44 11.44
N GLY A 202 45.63 35.95 10.46
CA GLY A 202 46.07 35.82 9.07
C GLY A 202 46.74 34.49 8.72
N GLU A 203 47.02 33.61 9.70
CA GLU A 203 47.41 32.23 9.40
C GLU A 203 46.24 31.48 8.75
N SER A 204 46.54 30.69 7.71
CA SER A 204 45.57 29.82 7.04
C SER A 204 45.55 28.44 7.69
N VAL A 205 44.37 27.85 7.79
CA VAL A 205 44.14 26.54 8.39
C VAL A 205 43.45 25.65 7.36
N ARG A 206 43.92 24.40 7.23
CA ARG A 206 43.33 23.37 6.38
C ARG A 206 43.10 22.09 7.17
N LEU A 207 41.94 21.47 7.00
CA LEU A 207 41.56 20.20 7.61
C LEU A 207 41.46 19.11 6.53
N SER A 208 42.00 17.93 6.81
CA SER A 208 41.91 16.72 5.96
C SER A 208 41.44 15.56 6.83
N PRO A 209 40.54 14.67 6.36
CA PRO A 209 40.08 14.50 4.98
C PRO A 209 38.87 15.36 4.56
N VAL A 210 38.25 16.12 5.46
CA VAL A 210 37.03 16.93 5.17
C VAL A 210 37.24 18.16 4.26
N GLU A 211 38.47 18.41 3.80
CA GLU A 211 38.85 19.49 2.88
C GLU A 211 38.34 20.90 3.27
N ARG A 212 38.24 21.20 4.56
CA ARG A 212 37.82 22.52 5.06
C ARG A 212 39.02 23.47 5.16
N THR A 213 38.83 24.73 4.79
CA THR A 213 39.85 25.78 4.94
C THR A 213 39.28 27.02 5.64
N GLY A 214 40.13 27.74 6.37
CA GLY A 214 39.78 28.96 7.08
C GLY A 214 41.00 29.81 7.38
N VAL A 215 40.77 30.99 7.95
CA VAL A 215 41.82 31.92 8.37
C VAL A 215 41.59 32.26 9.83
N ILE A 216 42.67 32.32 10.61
CA ILE A 216 42.62 32.69 12.02
C ILE A 216 42.30 34.19 12.13
N GLN A 217 41.27 34.51 12.91
CA GLN A 217 40.84 35.88 13.20
C GLN A 217 40.59 36.02 14.70
N ASN A 218 41.04 37.13 15.29
CA ASN A 218 40.97 37.36 16.74
C ASN A 218 41.58 36.20 17.56
N GLY A 219 42.66 35.60 17.04
CA GLY A 219 43.42 34.53 17.69
C GLY A 219 42.88 33.11 17.54
N SER A 220 41.77 32.88 16.83
CA SER A 220 41.25 31.52 16.60
C SER A 220 40.50 31.30 15.28
N ALA A 221 40.35 30.05 14.89
CA ALA A 221 39.44 29.57 13.84
C ALA A 221 38.67 28.33 14.35
N GLN A 222 37.40 28.21 13.98
CA GLN A 222 36.54 27.08 14.33
C GLN A 222 35.94 26.43 13.08
N PHE A 223 35.87 25.10 13.11
CA PHE A 223 35.32 24.29 12.03
C PHE A 223 34.30 23.31 12.61
N GLU A 224 33.08 23.34 12.09
CA GLU A 224 32.03 22.37 12.41
C GLU A 224 31.98 21.29 11.34
N ILE A 225 32.05 20.03 11.77
CA ILE A 225 32.08 18.86 10.90
C ILE A 225 30.93 17.93 11.32
N LYS A 226 30.05 17.54 10.40
CA LYS A 226 29.04 16.52 10.71
C LYS A 226 29.70 15.17 10.89
N GLU A 227 29.26 14.38 11.87
CA GLU A 227 29.81 13.04 12.06
C GLU A 227 29.70 12.18 10.81
N SER A 228 28.61 12.33 10.03
CA SER A 228 28.44 11.64 8.73
C SER A 228 29.55 11.95 7.71
N GLU A 229 30.20 13.12 7.78
CA GLU A 229 31.34 13.48 6.90
C GLU A 229 32.63 12.72 7.27
N LEU A 230 32.69 12.17 8.49
CA LEU A 230 33.81 11.41 9.03
C LEU A 230 33.61 9.90 8.90
N LEU A 231 32.41 9.47 8.51
CA LEU A 231 32.02 8.07 8.35
C LEU A 231 32.16 7.60 6.91
N SER A 232 32.51 6.32 6.73
CA SER A 232 32.28 5.64 5.44
C SER A 232 30.80 5.74 5.09
N GLN A 233 30.48 5.92 3.81
CA GLN A 233 29.09 5.89 3.35
C GLN A 233 28.42 4.55 3.65
N TRP A 234 29.18 3.45 3.69
CA TRP A 234 28.70 2.10 3.98
C TRP A 234 29.60 1.47 5.04
N PRO A 235 29.43 1.82 6.33
CA PRO A 235 30.26 1.28 7.40
C PRO A 235 29.89 -0.19 7.68
N GLU A 236 30.88 -1.01 8.02
CA GLU A 236 30.70 -2.43 8.35
C GLU A 236 30.98 -2.74 9.84
N SER A 237 31.44 -1.74 10.60
CA SER A 237 31.84 -1.87 12.00
C SER A 237 31.39 -0.66 12.82
N GLU A 238 31.00 -0.90 14.07
CA GLU A 238 30.70 0.16 15.06
C GLU A 238 31.94 1.01 15.38
N GLN A 239 33.14 0.41 15.29
CA GLN A 239 34.39 1.11 15.55
C GLN A 239 34.84 1.87 14.31
N VAL A 240 34.93 3.19 14.46
CA VAL A 240 35.43 4.08 13.43
C VAL A 240 36.73 4.68 13.92
N SER A 241 37.83 4.36 13.26
CA SER A 241 39.07 5.11 13.40
C SER A 241 39.11 6.16 12.30
N CYS A 242 38.85 7.42 12.66
CA CYS A 242 39.07 8.57 11.79
C CYS A 242 40.16 9.45 12.40
N GLU A 243 41.06 9.96 11.58
CA GLU A 243 42.04 10.96 11.98
C GLU A 243 41.86 12.22 11.15
N ILE A 244 41.77 13.37 11.81
CA ILE A 244 41.70 14.68 11.19
C ILE A 244 43.08 15.31 11.29
N THR A 245 43.70 15.58 10.14
CA THR A 245 44.93 16.35 10.06
C THR A 245 44.59 17.84 9.95
N VAL A 246 45.11 18.64 10.88
CA VAL A 246 45.01 20.10 10.89
C VAL A 246 46.36 20.68 10.49
N THR A 247 46.42 21.36 9.35
CA THR A 247 47.60 22.07 8.85
C THR A 247 47.41 23.57 9.02
N VAL A 248 48.36 24.26 9.63
CA VAL A 248 48.38 25.71 9.81
C VAL A 248 49.59 26.30 9.07
N GLU A 249 49.34 27.21 8.14
CA GLU A 249 50.34 27.85 7.29
C GLU A 249 50.32 29.38 7.47
N GLY A 250 51.50 29.97 7.64
CA GLY A 250 51.69 31.41 7.83
C GLY A 250 53.06 31.87 7.32
N SER A 251 53.64 32.93 7.89
CA SER A 251 54.98 33.40 7.50
C SER A 251 56.13 32.49 7.96
N GLY A 252 55.84 31.49 8.80
CA GLY A 252 56.79 30.50 9.31
C GLY A 252 56.67 29.12 8.66
N GLN A 253 57.35 28.13 9.22
CA GLN A 253 57.20 26.72 8.82
C GLN A 253 55.76 26.23 9.09
N PRO A 254 55.15 25.44 8.18
CA PRO A 254 53.85 24.85 8.40
C PRO A 254 53.81 23.98 9.67
N ARG A 255 52.71 24.07 10.41
CA ARG A 255 52.46 23.24 11.60
C ARG A 255 51.37 22.23 11.27
N SER A 256 51.57 20.97 11.64
CA SER A 256 50.61 19.89 11.40
C SER A 256 50.29 19.15 12.70
N TYR A 257 49.01 18.90 12.93
CA TYR A 257 48.49 18.20 14.10
C TYR A 257 47.52 17.10 13.67
N THR A 258 47.53 15.98 14.36
CA THR A 258 46.55 14.90 14.17
C THR A 258 45.58 14.88 15.33
N LEU A 259 44.29 14.94 15.03
CA LEU A 259 43.20 14.87 15.98
C LEU A 259 42.40 13.60 15.74
N THR A 260 42.03 12.90 16.81
CA THR A 260 41.13 11.76 16.75
C THR A 260 39.78 12.22 17.31
N PRO A 261 38.70 12.22 16.52
CA PRO A 261 37.36 12.52 17.03
C PRO A 261 37.00 11.59 18.19
N GLU A 262 36.56 12.17 19.30
CA GLU A 262 36.10 11.41 20.45
C GLU A 262 34.60 11.08 20.30
N GLY A 263 34.20 9.88 20.74
CA GLY A 263 32.80 9.48 20.83
C GLY A 263 32.08 9.20 19.51
N LEU A 264 32.80 9.15 18.38
CA LEU A 264 32.24 8.80 17.07
C LEU A 264 31.68 7.37 17.10
N LYS A 265 30.36 7.23 16.96
CA LYS A 265 29.66 5.94 16.96
C LYS A 265 28.78 5.82 15.73
N VAL A 266 28.87 4.68 15.04
CA VAL A 266 27.96 4.35 13.94
C VAL A 266 26.69 3.76 14.51
N GLU A 267 25.54 4.36 14.21
CA GLU A 267 24.24 3.81 14.63
C GLU A 267 23.76 2.74 13.64
N PRO A 268 22.94 1.77 14.08
CA PRO A 268 22.29 0.84 13.18
C PRO A 268 21.24 1.55 12.32
N THR A 269 21.02 1.03 11.11
CA THR A 269 19.95 1.47 10.21
C THR A 269 18.59 1.32 10.88
N GLU A 270 17.76 2.34 10.82
CA GLU A 270 16.37 2.25 11.26
C GLU A 270 15.49 1.65 10.16
N LEU A 271 14.67 0.66 10.54
CA LEU A 271 13.64 0.07 9.69
C LEU A 271 12.32 0.05 10.45
N VAL A 272 11.31 0.66 9.85
CA VAL A 272 9.94 0.65 10.32
C VAL A 272 9.15 -0.32 9.45
N LEU A 273 8.62 -1.38 10.06
CA LEU A 273 7.70 -2.30 9.41
C LEU A 273 6.28 -1.74 9.55
N ILE A 274 5.66 -1.36 8.44
CA ILE A 274 4.31 -0.81 8.39
C ILE A 274 3.29 -1.94 8.28
N SER A 275 3.56 -2.92 7.43
CA SER A 275 2.74 -4.13 7.30
C SER A 275 3.63 -5.32 6.94
N PRO A 276 3.41 -6.51 7.53
CA PRO A 276 2.42 -6.78 8.59
C PRO A 276 2.77 -6.11 9.93
N GLU A 277 1.80 -6.00 10.84
CA GLU A 277 2.04 -5.52 12.20
C GLU A 277 2.83 -6.57 13.00
N GLY A 278 4.16 -6.44 12.97
CA GLY A 278 5.08 -7.32 13.69
C GLY A 278 5.79 -8.33 12.79
N GLU A 279 6.80 -8.98 13.37
CA GLU A 279 7.70 -9.89 12.64
C GLU A 279 7.12 -11.29 12.42
N SER A 280 6.01 -11.63 13.07
CA SER A 280 5.28 -12.88 12.85
C SER A 280 3.79 -12.62 12.80
N VAL A 281 3.16 -13.00 11.70
CA VAL A 281 1.72 -12.81 11.49
C VAL A 281 1.08 -14.10 10.95
N SER A 282 -0.11 -14.41 11.44
CA SER A 282 -0.97 -15.45 10.87
C SER A 282 -2.16 -14.80 10.17
N THR A 283 -2.49 -15.22 8.94
CA THR A 283 -3.56 -14.63 8.13
C THR A 283 -4.36 -15.70 7.39
N THR A 284 -5.62 -15.42 7.09
CA THR A 284 -6.44 -16.26 6.18
C THR A 284 -6.35 -15.78 4.73
N SER A 285 -5.84 -14.56 4.51
CA SER A 285 -5.74 -13.93 3.19
C SER A 285 -4.78 -14.69 2.27
N PRO A 286 -5.13 -14.88 0.99
CA PRO A 286 -4.22 -15.45 0.00
C PRO A 286 -3.05 -14.53 -0.37
N ALA A 287 -3.01 -13.32 0.16
CA ALA A 287 -1.89 -12.41 0.01
C ALA A 287 -1.77 -11.42 1.17
N VAL A 288 -0.55 -11.00 1.49
CA VAL A 288 -0.25 -10.00 2.52
C VAL A 288 0.60 -8.90 1.92
N LEU A 289 0.35 -7.65 2.31
CA LEU A 289 1.20 -6.53 1.96
C LEU A 289 2.42 -6.53 2.88
N LEU A 290 3.62 -6.62 2.29
CA LEU A 290 4.87 -6.31 2.95
C LEU A 290 5.23 -4.86 2.63
N ASP A 291 5.13 -4.01 3.64
CA ASP A 291 5.30 -2.57 3.55
C ASP A 291 6.27 -2.10 4.63
N LEU A 292 7.36 -1.47 4.22
CA LEU A 292 8.45 -1.05 5.09
C LEU A 292 8.99 0.32 4.69
N GLN A 293 9.50 1.03 5.69
CA GLN A 293 10.06 2.36 5.57
C GLN A 293 11.51 2.37 6.08
N LEU A 294 12.38 2.92 5.24
CA LEU A 294 13.80 3.17 5.51
C LEU A 294 14.12 4.66 5.31
N GLU A 295 15.33 5.07 5.66
CA GLU A 295 15.84 6.38 5.29
C GLU A 295 16.03 6.49 3.75
N PRO A 296 15.80 7.66 3.15
CA PRO A 296 16.08 7.88 1.73
C PRO A 296 17.52 7.53 1.34
N GLY A 297 17.68 6.88 0.18
CA GLY A 297 18.99 6.45 -0.32
C GLY A 297 19.55 5.18 0.34
N SER A 298 18.77 4.50 1.17
CA SER A 298 19.13 3.19 1.73
C SER A 298 19.27 2.11 0.66
N LYS A 299 20.03 1.05 1.00
CA LYS A 299 20.07 -0.22 0.28
C LYS A 299 19.19 -1.24 0.98
N LEU A 300 18.50 -2.07 0.20
CA LEU A 300 17.57 -3.08 0.68
C LEU A 300 17.81 -4.41 -0.04
N TRP A 301 17.90 -5.49 0.75
CA TRP A 301 17.92 -6.86 0.28
C TRP A 301 16.78 -7.65 0.91
N ILE A 302 16.02 -8.37 0.10
CA ILE A 302 14.97 -9.29 0.54
C ILE A 302 15.38 -10.70 0.12
N ASN A 303 15.49 -11.62 1.07
CA ASN A 303 15.94 -12.99 0.85
C ASN A 303 17.29 -13.08 0.10
N GLY A 304 18.17 -12.09 0.31
CA GLY A 304 19.48 -11.98 -0.33
C GLY A 304 19.49 -11.32 -1.70
N GLU A 305 18.34 -11.03 -2.29
CA GLU A 305 18.23 -10.30 -3.57
C GLU A 305 18.26 -8.79 -3.33
N ASP A 306 19.08 -8.06 -4.08
CA ASP A 306 19.13 -6.59 -4.03
C ASP A 306 17.90 -6.00 -4.72
N VAL A 307 17.02 -5.39 -3.93
CA VAL A 307 15.80 -4.74 -4.39
C VAL A 307 15.84 -3.23 -4.13
N SER A 308 17.02 -2.65 -3.93
CA SER A 308 17.19 -1.23 -3.60
C SER A 308 16.53 -0.30 -4.62
N ALA A 309 16.47 -0.70 -5.90
CA ALA A 309 15.82 0.06 -6.96
C ALA A 309 14.28 0.10 -6.88
N GLN A 310 13.68 -0.70 -5.98
CA GLN A 310 12.24 -0.75 -5.74
C GLN A 310 11.80 0.14 -4.57
N LEU A 311 12.76 0.75 -3.85
CA LEU A 311 12.46 1.82 -2.91
C LEU A 311 12.02 3.06 -3.69
N ASP A 312 10.98 3.72 -3.21
CA ASP A 312 10.62 5.04 -3.73
C ASP A 312 11.55 6.15 -3.21
N ASP A 313 11.37 7.37 -3.69
CA ASP A 313 12.18 8.53 -3.30
C ASP A 313 12.12 8.86 -1.80
N THR A 314 11.12 8.32 -1.09
CA THR A 314 10.97 8.48 0.35
C THR A 314 11.62 7.35 1.15
N GLY A 315 12.13 6.32 0.49
CA GLY A 315 12.70 5.13 1.14
C GLY A 315 11.63 4.09 1.53
N ARG A 316 10.45 4.13 0.91
CA ARG A 316 9.38 3.15 1.17
C ARG A 316 9.41 2.03 0.13
N TYR A 317 9.20 0.80 0.60
CA TYR A 317 9.11 -0.40 -0.21
C TYR A 317 7.78 -1.10 0.09
N THR A 318 7.03 -1.42 -0.97
CA THR A 318 5.72 -2.04 -0.85
C THR A 318 5.57 -3.16 -1.87
N VAL A 319 5.35 -4.40 -1.40
CA VAL A 319 5.15 -5.57 -2.26
C VAL A 319 4.03 -6.45 -1.72
N THR A 320 3.28 -7.11 -2.60
CA THR A 320 2.29 -8.11 -2.22
C THR A 320 2.93 -9.50 -2.21
N VAL A 321 2.90 -10.16 -1.06
CA VAL A 321 3.37 -11.54 -0.86
C VAL A 321 2.19 -12.50 -1.07
N PRO A 322 2.19 -13.33 -2.13
CA PRO A 322 1.17 -14.35 -2.32
C PRO A 322 1.39 -15.54 -1.36
N LEU A 323 0.30 -16.12 -0.87
CA LEU A 323 0.30 -17.21 0.11
C LEU A 323 -0.70 -18.31 -0.28
N THR A 324 -0.25 -19.55 -0.25
CA THR A 324 -1.10 -20.74 -0.37
C THR A 324 -1.60 -21.16 1.01
N ALA A 325 -2.77 -21.79 1.11
CA ALA A 325 -3.22 -22.34 2.39
C ALA A 325 -2.23 -23.41 2.90
N GLY A 326 -1.88 -23.36 4.18
CA GLY A 326 -0.86 -24.21 4.80
C GLY A 326 0.59 -23.74 4.57
N GLN A 327 0.79 -22.58 3.95
CA GLN A 327 2.12 -22.05 3.68
C GLN A 327 2.59 -21.13 4.81
N THR A 328 3.84 -21.33 5.25
CA THR A 328 4.61 -20.33 5.99
C THR A 328 5.64 -19.72 5.05
N SER A 329 5.62 -18.40 4.89
CA SER A 329 6.58 -17.64 4.09
C SER A 329 7.52 -16.87 5.00
N GLU A 330 8.83 -17.04 4.84
CA GLU A 330 9.84 -16.30 5.58
C GLU A 330 10.54 -15.30 4.66
N HIS A 331 10.70 -14.07 5.15
CA HIS A 331 11.33 -12.97 4.45
C HIS A 331 12.46 -12.40 5.30
N THR A 332 13.71 -12.73 4.95
CA THR A 332 14.90 -12.15 5.56
C THR A 332 15.17 -10.80 4.92
N ILE A 333 14.98 -9.73 5.69
CA ILE A 333 15.17 -8.35 5.29
C ILE A 333 16.52 -7.88 5.82
N LYS A 334 17.43 -7.54 4.91
CA LYS A 334 18.67 -6.83 5.25
C LYS A 334 18.57 -5.43 4.67
N ALA A 335 18.89 -4.41 5.46
CA ALA A 335 18.86 -3.02 5.02
C ALA A 335 20.07 -2.26 5.55
N GLN A 336 20.50 -1.25 4.80
CA GLN A 336 21.56 -0.33 5.23
C GLN A 336 21.28 1.09 4.74
N ALA A 337 21.13 2.04 5.66
CA ALA A 337 21.11 3.47 5.35
C ALA A 337 22.54 4.01 5.19
N PRO A 338 22.74 5.10 4.42
CA PRO A 338 24.04 5.76 4.33
C PRO A 338 24.57 6.13 5.70
N TYR A 339 25.86 5.89 5.94
CA TYR A 339 26.57 6.18 7.20
C TYR A 339 26.08 5.39 8.42
N HIS A 340 25.25 4.36 8.23
CA HIS A 340 24.71 3.51 9.28
C HIS A 340 25.14 2.04 9.11
N LEU A 341 25.12 1.29 10.21
CA LEU A 341 25.37 -0.15 10.17
C LEU A 341 24.19 -0.90 9.56
N PRO A 342 24.47 -2.01 8.85
CA PRO A 342 23.40 -2.83 8.32
C PRO A 342 22.62 -3.49 9.44
N ILE A 343 21.32 -3.69 9.22
CA ILE A 343 20.46 -4.50 10.09
C ILE A 343 19.95 -5.72 9.34
N THR A 344 19.52 -6.73 10.08
CA THR A 344 18.81 -7.89 9.53
C THR A 344 17.63 -8.23 10.42
N ARG A 345 16.45 -8.41 9.81
CA ARG A 345 15.21 -8.84 10.45
C ARG A 345 14.58 -9.95 9.62
N THR A 346 13.85 -10.85 10.26
CA THR A 346 13.12 -11.90 9.56
C THR A 346 11.64 -11.72 9.82
N ILE A 347 10.85 -11.65 8.76
CA ILE A 347 9.39 -11.58 8.82
C ILE A 347 8.81 -12.93 8.42
N THR A 348 8.01 -13.52 9.30
CA THR A 348 7.32 -14.78 9.08
C THR A 348 5.83 -14.52 8.86
N ILE A 349 5.31 -14.94 7.73
CA ILE A 349 3.91 -14.80 7.35
C ILE A 349 3.34 -16.19 7.18
N GLU A 350 2.48 -16.60 8.09
CA GLU A 350 1.80 -17.89 8.05
C GLU A 350 0.38 -17.72 7.50
N ARG A 351 0.04 -18.53 6.51
CA ARG A 351 -1.35 -18.80 6.13
C ARG A 351 -1.67 -20.22 6.54
N PRO A 352 -2.27 -20.46 7.72
CA PRO A 352 -2.53 -21.81 8.20
C PRO A 352 -3.38 -22.58 7.20
N GLY A 353 -3.18 -23.90 7.16
CA GLY A 353 -4.04 -24.79 6.39
C GLY A 353 -5.46 -24.76 6.94
N MET A 354 -6.43 -25.09 6.09
CA MET A 354 -7.78 -25.33 6.57
C MET A 354 -7.78 -26.67 7.35
N PRO A 355 -8.28 -26.71 8.61
CA PRO A 355 -8.37 -27.95 9.38
C PRO A 355 -9.12 -29.09 8.68
N VAL A 356 -10.07 -28.72 7.80
CA VAL A 356 -10.82 -29.62 6.92
C VAL A 356 -10.65 -29.08 5.52
N ALA A 357 -10.19 -29.89 4.57
CA ALA A 357 -10.09 -29.45 3.19
C ALA A 357 -11.48 -29.05 2.69
N LEU A 358 -11.60 -27.82 2.18
CA LEU A 358 -12.82 -27.28 1.63
C LEU A 358 -12.47 -26.29 0.52
N SER A 359 -13.04 -26.48 -0.66
CA SER A 359 -12.94 -25.56 -1.78
C SER A 359 -14.32 -25.37 -2.39
N LEU A 360 -14.56 -24.17 -2.93
CA LEU A 360 -15.72 -23.90 -3.77
C LEU A 360 -15.27 -23.93 -5.24
N SER A 361 -16.17 -24.29 -6.13
CA SER A 361 -15.88 -24.33 -7.56
C SER A 361 -15.50 -22.94 -8.09
N GLU A 362 -14.50 -22.87 -8.96
CA GLU A 362 -14.00 -21.60 -9.50
C GLU A 362 -14.95 -20.93 -10.51
N ASP A 363 -15.95 -21.67 -10.99
CA ASP A 363 -16.94 -21.23 -11.98
C ASP A 363 -18.22 -20.65 -11.36
N LEU A 364 -18.29 -20.54 -10.03
CA LEU A 364 -19.43 -19.93 -9.35
C LEU A 364 -19.57 -18.45 -9.75
N SER A 365 -20.69 -18.10 -10.37
CA SER A 365 -20.99 -16.72 -10.74
C SER A 365 -21.08 -15.81 -9.51
N GLU A 366 -20.63 -14.57 -9.66
CA GLU A 366 -20.79 -13.51 -8.66
C GLU A 366 -22.11 -12.76 -8.80
N ILE A 367 -22.91 -13.04 -9.85
CA ILE A 367 -24.20 -12.38 -10.11
C ILE A 367 -25.24 -13.43 -10.53
N THR A 368 -26.47 -13.27 -10.06
CA THR A 368 -27.64 -14.04 -10.53
C THR A 368 -28.90 -13.17 -10.56
N GLU A 369 -29.89 -13.52 -11.39
CA GLU A 369 -31.24 -12.94 -11.37
C GLU A 369 -32.26 -13.89 -10.69
N GLU A 370 -31.84 -15.13 -10.43
CA GLU A 370 -32.70 -16.19 -9.91
C GLU A 370 -32.91 -16.10 -8.39
N GLU A 371 -33.99 -16.71 -7.90
CA GLU A 371 -34.24 -16.90 -6.45
C GLU A 371 -33.49 -18.08 -5.85
N THR A 372 -32.76 -18.83 -6.67
CA THR A 372 -31.90 -19.93 -6.22
C THR A 372 -30.51 -19.82 -6.83
N PHE A 373 -29.53 -20.41 -6.17
CA PHE A 373 -28.16 -20.47 -6.67
C PHE A 373 -27.53 -21.81 -6.33
N THR A 374 -27.02 -22.49 -7.36
CA THR A 374 -26.33 -23.77 -7.20
C THR A 374 -24.89 -23.52 -6.79
N VAL A 375 -24.50 -24.14 -5.69
CA VAL A 375 -23.13 -24.11 -5.15
C VAL A 375 -22.55 -25.50 -5.28
N SER A 376 -21.35 -25.58 -5.83
CA SER A 376 -20.56 -26.79 -5.94
C SER A 376 -19.16 -26.56 -5.39
N GLY A 377 -18.50 -27.65 -5.02
CA GLY A 377 -17.15 -27.61 -4.47
C GLY A 377 -16.67 -29.00 -4.09
N GLN A 378 -15.55 -29.04 -3.38
CA GLN A 378 -14.96 -30.27 -2.87
C GLN A 378 -14.61 -30.09 -1.40
N CYS A 379 -14.78 -31.15 -0.62
CA CYS A 379 -14.27 -31.23 0.74
C CYS A 379 -13.58 -32.57 0.99
N ASP A 380 -13.05 -32.76 2.20
CA ASP A 380 -12.66 -34.10 2.65
C ASP A 380 -13.86 -35.07 2.53
N PRO A 381 -13.67 -36.31 2.03
CA PRO A 381 -14.77 -37.24 1.77
C PRO A 381 -15.70 -37.53 2.97
N ASP A 382 -15.15 -37.51 4.18
CA ASP A 382 -15.86 -37.79 5.42
C ASP A 382 -16.42 -36.54 6.11
N ALA A 383 -16.18 -35.35 5.55
CA ALA A 383 -16.71 -34.11 6.09
C ALA A 383 -18.21 -33.96 5.77
N VAL A 384 -18.95 -33.38 6.70
CA VAL A 384 -20.35 -33.01 6.53
C VAL A 384 -20.44 -31.54 6.13
N ILE A 385 -21.04 -31.28 4.96
CA ILE A 385 -21.30 -29.92 4.50
C ILE A 385 -22.59 -29.37 5.11
N THR A 386 -22.51 -28.12 5.58
CA THR A 386 -23.66 -27.36 6.07
C THR A 386 -23.67 -25.95 5.45
N CYS A 387 -24.88 -25.42 5.24
CA CYS A 387 -25.13 -24.06 4.80
C CYS A 387 -26.28 -23.50 5.64
N PRO A 388 -26.18 -22.27 6.18
CA PRO A 388 -27.25 -21.68 6.99
C PRO A 388 -28.45 -21.23 6.17
N LEU A 389 -28.30 -21.07 4.85
CA LEU A 389 -29.42 -20.75 3.97
C LEU A 389 -30.32 -21.97 3.77
N MET A 390 -31.61 -21.71 3.54
CA MET A 390 -32.55 -22.76 3.17
C MET A 390 -32.15 -23.38 1.83
N LEU A 391 -32.19 -24.70 1.74
CA LEU A 391 -31.86 -25.42 0.52
C LEU A 391 -33.12 -25.67 -0.31
N SER A 392 -33.00 -25.49 -1.62
CA SER A 392 -33.95 -26.02 -2.59
C SER A 392 -33.53 -27.46 -2.92
N GLY A 393 -34.21 -28.44 -2.33
CA GLY A 393 -33.84 -29.85 -2.44
C GLY A 393 -32.78 -30.31 -1.43
N SER A 394 -32.13 -31.43 -1.73
CA SER A 394 -31.10 -32.04 -0.88
C SER A 394 -29.70 -31.63 -1.30
N LEU A 395 -28.79 -31.56 -0.32
CA LEU A 395 -27.35 -31.55 -0.59
C LEU A 395 -26.93 -32.95 -1.06
N THR A 396 -26.16 -33.00 -2.15
CA THR A 396 -25.53 -34.23 -2.64
C THR A 396 -24.04 -34.16 -2.43
N GLN A 397 -23.44 -35.25 -1.96
CA GLN A 397 -21.99 -35.40 -1.82
C GLN A 397 -21.60 -36.81 -2.27
N ASP A 398 -20.56 -36.91 -3.11
CA ASP A 398 -20.03 -38.20 -3.56
C ASP A 398 -18.93 -38.73 -2.63
N SER A 399 -18.47 -39.97 -2.88
CA SER A 399 -17.41 -40.60 -2.10
C SER A 399 -16.03 -39.94 -2.26
N GLY A 400 -15.87 -39.01 -3.21
CA GLY A 400 -14.66 -38.20 -3.40
C GLY A 400 -14.75 -36.83 -2.70
N GLY A 401 -15.84 -36.57 -1.97
CA GLY A 401 -16.08 -35.30 -1.30
C GLY A 401 -16.54 -34.18 -2.22
N ASN A 402 -16.88 -34.46 -3.48
CA ASN A 402 -17.51 -33.45 -4.33
C ASN A 402 -18.94 -33.24 -3.86
N PHE A 403 -19.29 -32.00 -3.55
CA PHE A 403 -20.63 -31.67 -3.09
C PHE A 403 -21.32 -30.70 -4.03
N THR A 404 -22.65 -30.72 -4.00
CA THR A 404 -23.50 -29.76 -4.68
C THR A 404 -24.78 -29.56 -3.88
N PHE A 405 -25.23 -28.31 -3.77
CA PHE A 405 -26.53 -27.97 -3.22
C PHE A 405 -27.07 -26.71 -3.91
N THR A 406 -28.37 -26.47 -3.79
CA THR A 406 -29.00 -25.25 -4.29
C THR A 406 -29.49 -24.41 -3.12
N ALA A 407 -28.91 -23.23 -2.91
CA ALA A 407 -29.33 -22.29 -1.87
C ALA A 407 -30.51 -21.44 -2.36
N GLN A 408 -31.47 -21.17 -1.48
CA GLN A 408 -32.53 -20.19 -1.71
C GLN A 408 -32.04 -18.79 -1.33
N LEU A 409 -32.15 -17.86 -2.28
CA LEU A 409 -31.84 -16.45 -2.11
C LEU A 409 -33.14 -15.69 -1.88
N ARG A 410 -33.40 -15.29 -0.64
CA ARG A 410 -34.67 -14.61 -0.31
C ARG A 410 -34.69 -13.17 -0.79
N ASP A 411 -33.58 -12.46 -0.60
CA ASP A 411 -33.49 -11.02 -0.78
C ASP A 411 -32.69 -10.66 -2.05
N TYR A 412 -32.94 -9.46 -2.57
CA TYR A 412 -32.13 -8.87 -3.63
C TYR A 412 -30.89 -8.18 -3.06
N GLY A 413 -29.84 -8.08 -3.86
CA GLY A 413 -28.56 -7.48 -3.47
C GLY A 413 -27.48 -8.50 -3.14
N TRP A 414 -26.47 -8.05 -2.38
CA TRP A 414 -25.36 -8.88 -1.96
C TRP A 414 -25.79 -9.91 -0.92
N GLN A 415 -25.63 -11.18 -1.26
CA GLN A 415 -25.83 -12.35 -0.42
C GLN A 415 -24.48 -13.01 -0.11
N ASN A 416 -24.30 -13.45 1.13
CA ASN A 416 -23.17 -14.27 1.53
C ASN A 416 -23.66 -15.71 1.71
N ILE A 417 -23.16 -16.61 0.87
CA ILE A 417 -23.42 -18.04 0.98
C ILE A 417 -22.27 -18.66 1.75
N GLU A 418 -22.52 -18.94 3.02
CA GLU A 418 -21.55 -19.59 3.89
C GLU A 418 -21.62 -21.12 3.72
N VAL A 419 -20.48 -21.74 3.52
CA VAL A 419 -20.32 -23.20 3.41
C VAL A 419 -19.36 -23.64 4.50
N THR A 420 -19.82 -24.53 5.38
CA THR A 420 -18.99 -25.11 6.44
C THR A 420 -18.86 -26.61 6.23
N ALA A 421 -17.62 -27.10 6.23
CA ALA A 421 -17.27 -28.51 6.26
C ALA A 421 -16.83 -28.90 7.67
N THR A 422 -17.42 -29.97 8.21
CA THR A 422 -17.17 -30.44 9.58
C THR A 422 -16.83 -31.93 9.59
N MET A 423 -15.71 -32.30 10.19
CA MET A 423 -15.32 -33.70 10.41
C MET A 423 -15.94 -34.27 11.69
N GLY A 424 -15.96 -35.60 11.82
CA GLY A 424 -16.53 -36.29 12.99
C GLY A 424 -15.83 -35.99 14.33
N ASP A 425 -14.59 -35.49 14.29
CA ASP A 425 -13.84 -35.04 15.48
C ASP A 425 -14.16 -33.60 15.91
N GLY A 426 -15.01 -32.90 15.15
CA GLY A 426 -15.42 -31.52 15.40
C GLY A 426 -14.53 -30.46 14.76
N SER A 427 -13.45 -30.84 14.06
CA SER A 427 -12.69 -29.90 13.23
C SER A 427 -13.57 -29.37 12.10
N GLN A 428 -13.41 -28.09 11.79
CA GLN A 428 -14.27 -27.41 10.82
C GLN A 428 -13.49 -26.39 9.99
N SER A 429 -13.94 -26.18 8.76
CA SER A 429 -13.47 -25.12 7.87
C SER A 429 -14.64 -24.48 7.18
N ARG A 430 -14.53 -23.17 6.91
CA ARG A 430 -15.63 -22.36 6.41
C ARG A 430 -15.16 -21.47 5.27
N LEU A 431 -15.90 -21.49 4.17
CA LEU A 431 -15.74 -20.56 3.06
C LEU A 431 -17.02 -19.76 2.86
N THR A 432 -16.90 -18.57 2.28
CA THR A 432 -18.04 -17.71 1.94
C THR A 432 -17.98 -17.34 0.47
N HIS A 433 -19.02 -17.68 -0.29
CA HIS A 433 -19.23 -17.18 -1.63
C HIS A 433 -20.09 -15.93 -1.58
N ARG A 434 -19.59 -14.81 -2.13
CA ARG A 434 -20.35 -13.56 -2.19
C ARG A 434 -21.00 -13.43 -3.56
N LEU A 435 -22.32 -13.26 -3.58
CA LEU A 435 -23.15 -13.28 -4.78
C LEU A 435 -24.08 -12.07 -4.78
N TYR A 436 -24.20 -11.35 -5.90
CA TYR A 436 -25.19 -10.29 -6.06
C TYR A 436 -26.42 -10.84 -6.78
N ARG A 437 -27.56 -10.90 -6.07
CA ARG A 437 -28.86 -11.20 -6.68
C ARG A 437 -29.48 -9.93 -7.24
N LYS A 438 -29.44 -9.78 -8.55
CA LYS A 438 -29.99 -8.62 -9.25
C LYS A 438 -31.53 -8.68 -9.26
N PRO A 439 -32.22 -7.56 -8.99
CA PRO A 439 -33.68 -7.51 -9.08
C PRO A 439 -34.17 -7.70 -10.52
N ASN A 440 -35.22 -8.51 -10.69
CA ASN A 440 -36.05 -8.42 -11.89
C ASN A 440 -36.80 -7.09 -11.86
N ALA A 441 -36.52 -6.19 -12.81
CA ALA A 441 -37.07 -4.83 -12.78
C ALA A 441 -38.60 -4.80 -12.85
N GLU A 442 -39.22 -5.69 -13.61
CA GLU A 442 -40.67 -5.72 -13.76
C GLU A 442 -41.36 -6.17 -12.46
N GLU A 443 -40.88 -7.27 -11.86
CA GLU A 443 -41.46 -7.79 -10.62
C GLU A 443 -41.17 -6.88 -9.43
N TYR A 444 -39.94 -6.37 -9.33
CA TYR A 444 -39.51 -5.52 -8.22
C TYR A 444 -40.23 -4.17 -8.21
N THR A 445 -40.44 -3.55 -9.37
CA THR A 445 -41.20 -2.29 -9.43
C THR A 445 -42.69 -2.49 -9.16
N LYS A 446 -43.27 -3.64 -9.57
CA LYS A 446 -44.67 -4.00 -9.27
C LYS A 446 -44.91 -4.32 -7.79
N SER A 447 -43.89 -4.80 -7.07
CA SER A 447 -43.99 -5.10 -5.64
C SER A 447 -43.87 -3.86 -4.75
N ALA A 448 -43.49 -2.71 -5.31
CA ALA A 448 -43.21 -1.50 -4.57
C ALA A 448 -44.48 -0.82 -4.02
N TRP A 449 -44.43 -0.45 -2.76
CA TRP A 449 -45.49 0.27 -2.07
C TRP A 449 -45.31 1.77 -2.29
N LYS A 450 -46.40 2.52 -2.26
CA LYS A 450 -46.32 3.99 -2.15
C LYS A 450 -45.64 4.35 -0.83
N MET A 451 -44.74 5.34 -0.85
CA MET A 451 -44.06 5.82 0.35
C MET A 451 -45.04 6.18 1.48
N ASP A 452 -44.77 5.66 2.67
CA ASP A 452 -45.46 5.96 3.93
C ASP A 452 -44.39 6.24 4.99
N TYR A 453 -43.77 7.42 4.88
CA TYR A 453 -42.65 7.79 5.72
C TYR A 453 -42.98 7.85 7.22
N PRO A 454 -44.17 8.33 7.67
CA PRO A 454 -44.50 8.28 9.10
C PRO A 454 -44.44 6.87 9.67
N LYS A 455 -44.91 5.85 8.94
CA LYS A 455 -44.78 4.45 9.38
C LYS A 455 -43.35 3.93 9.28
N LEU A 456 -42.65 4.25 8.19
CA LEU A 456 -41.25 3.87 8.00
C LEU A 456 -40.33 4.44 9.07
N SER A 457 -40.49 5.71 9.41
CA SER A 457 -39.68 6.41 10.41
C SER A 457 -39.99 5.94 11.83
N ALA A 458 -41.24 5.57 12.13
CA ALA A 458 -41.61 5.08 13.45
C ALA A 458 -41.09 3.68 13.77
N ALA A 459 -41.06 2.76 12.79
CA ALA A 459 -40.69 1.36 13.00
C ALA A 459 -40.09 0.72 11.72
N PRO A 460 -38.88 1.13 11.30
CA PRO A 460 -38.25 0.60 10.08
C PRO A 460 -38.01 -0.92 10.16
N GLU A 461 -37.69 -1.45 11.34
CA GLU A 461 -37.41 -2.87 11.57
C GLU A 461 -38.61 -3.78 11.26
N LYS A 462 -39.84 -3.28 11.44
CA LYS A 462 -41.07 -4.03 11.11
C LYS A 462 -41.39 -4.01 9.62
N LEU A 463 -40.71 -3.16 8.86
CA LEU A 463 -40.87 -3.01 7.42
C LEU A 463 -39.65 -3.53 6.67
N ALA A 464 -38.66 -4.11 7.35
CA ALA A 464 -37.46 -4.68 6.73
C ALA A 464 -37.83 -5.59 5.55
N GLY A 465 -37.12 -5.42 4.43
CA GLY A 465 -37.35 -6.11 3.16
C GLY A 465 -38.54 -5.61 2.34
N LYS A 466 -39.41 -4.74 2.87
CA LYS A 466 -40.47 -4.13 2.05
C LYS A 466 -39.88 -3.14 1.06
N VAL A 467 -40.40 -3.17 -0.17
CA VAL A 467 -39.99 -2.28 -1.26
C VAL A 467 -40.90 -1.06 -1.29
N PHE A 468 -40.30 0.12 -1.39
CA PHE A 468 -41.01 1.39 -1.59
C PHE A 468 -40.56 2.07 -2.89
N LEU A 469 -41.49 2.80 -3.49
CA LEU A 469 -41.20 3.85 -4.47
C LEU A 469 -40.93 5.16 -3.73
N CYS A 470 -39.70 5.67 -3.87
CA CYS A 470 -39.25 6.96 -3.34
C CYS A 470 -39.11 7.95 -4.50
N GLU A 471 -39.88 9.04 -4.48
CA GLU A 471 -39.82 10.09 -5.50
C GLU A 471 -39.29 11.38 -4.87
N GLY A 472 -38.22 11.95 -5.43
CA GLY A 472 -37.52 13.05 -4.80
C GLY A 472 -36.20 13.41 -5.46
N THR A 473 -35.32 14.04 -4.70
CA THR A 473 -34.02 14.53 -5.16
C THR A 473 -32.87 13.96 -4.32
N ILE A 474 -31.77 13.65 -5.00
CA ILE A 474 -30.54 13.16 -4.37
C ILE A 474 -29.85 14.31 -3.63
N GLY A 475 -29.49 14.08 -2.37
CA GLY A 475 -28.72 14.98 -1.54
C GLY A 475 -27.23 14.65 -1.54
N GLU A 476 -26.57 14.88 -0.41
CA GLU A 476 -25.14 14.64 -0.24
C GLU A 476 -24.76 13.18 -0.58
N VAL A 477 -23.75 13.00 -1.42
CA VAL A 477 -23.26 11.71 -1.89
C VAL A 477 -21.89 11.40 -1.29
N THR A 478 -21.81 10.29 -0.56
CA THR A 478 -20.58 9.69 -0.07
C THR A 478 -20.16 8.54 -1.01
N PRO A 479 -19.11 8.73 -1.82
CA PRO A 479 -18.63 7.68 -2.72
C PRO A 479 -18.10 6.48 -1.93
N GLY A 480 -18.30 5.28 -2.48
CA GLY A 480 -17.89 4.02 -1.86
C GLY A 480 -18.54 2.82 -2.54
N SER A 481 -18.30 1.63 -2.00
CA SER A 481 -19.02 0.41 -2.35
C SER A 481 -19.47 -0.28 -1.05
N PRO A 482 -20.74 -0.08 -0.61
CA PRO A 482 -21.80 0.66 -1.30
C PRO A 482 -21.59 2.19 -1.29
N MET A 483 -22.07 2.86 -2.34
CA MET A 483 -22.23 4.31 -2.34
C MET A 483 -23.37 4.66 -1.38
N ARG A 484 -23.22 5.75 -0.64
CA ARG A 484 -24.24 6.24 0.30
C ARG A 484 -24.68 7.64 -0.09
N PHE A 485 -25.95 7.94 0.06
CA PHE A 485 -26.44 9.31 -0.12
C PHE A 485 -27.70 9.58 0.69
N THR A 486 -27.94 10.85 0.98
CA THR A 486 -29.24 11.29 1.50
C THR A 486 -30.22 11.49 0.35
N PHE A 487 -31.51 11.24 0.58
CA PHE A 487 -32.54 11.42 -0.45
C PHE A 487 -33.72 12.19 0.14
N THR A 488 -34.00 13.37 -0.41
CA THR A 488 -35.12 14.20 0.00
C THR A 488 -36.34 13.84 -0.83
N LEU A 489 -37.35 13.27 -0.18
CA LEU A 489 -38.65 12.96 -0.75
C LEU A 489 -39.37 14.25 -1.19
N SER A 490 -40.33 14.11 -2.10
CA SER A 490 -41.08 15.25 -2.67
C SER A 490 -41.89 16.05 -1.63
N ASP A 491 -42.17 15.46 -0.45
CA ASP A 491 -42.82 16.12 0.70
C ASP A 491 -41.84 16.78 1.68
N GLY A 492 -40.53 16.69 1.41
CA GLY A 492 -39.45 17.31 2.20
C GLY A 492 -38.83 16.39 3.25
N GLU A 493 -39.32 15.15 3.42
CA GLU A 493 -38.75 14.19 4.35
C GLU A 493 -37.47 13.53 3.78
N ALA A 494 -36.58 13.04 4.64
CA ALA A 494 -35.26 12.58 4.23
C ALA A 494 -35.02 11.09 4.54
N LEU A 495 -34.39 10.39 3.60
CA LEU A 495 -33.97 9.00 3.73
C LEU A 495 -32.45 8.89 3.62
N ALA A 496 -31.87 7.88 4.26
CA ALA A 496 -30.52 7.42 3.96
C ALA A 496 -30.59 6.27 2.95
N ILE A 497 -29.82 6.35 1.86
CA ILE A 497 -29.81 5.36 0.80
C ILE A 497 -28.42 4.73 0.67
N THR A 498 -28.36 3.40 0.57
CA THR A 498 -27.20 2.67 0.06
C THR A 498 -27.46 2.19 -1.37
N TYR A 499 -26.46 2.24 -2.23
CA TYR A 499 -26.56 1.80 -3.61
C TYR A 499 -25.25 1.16 -4.09
N ASP A 500 -25.36 -0.05 -4.64
CA ASP A 500 -24.23 -0.82 -5.20
C ASP A 500 -24.29 -0.92 -6.74
N GLY A 501 -25.23 -0.21 -7.39
CA GLY A 501 -25.39 -0.29 -8.84
C GLY A 501 -24.50 0.67 -9.62
N ALA A 502 -24.49 0.51 -10.95
CA ALA A 502 -23.60 1.25 -11.84
C ALA A 502 -24.12 2.65 -12.25
N VAL A 503 -25.35 3.01 -11.87
CA VAL A 503 -25.92 4.33 -12.21
C VAL A 503 -25.18 5.40 -11.43
N LYS A 504 -24.55 6.33 -12.17
CA LYS A 504 -23.95 7.52 -11.57
C LYS A 504 -25.06 8.48 -11.19
N VAL A 505 -25.06 8.90 -9.94
CA VAL A 505 -25.97 9.91 -9.40
C VAL A 505 -25.18 11.14 -8.97
N LYS A 506 -25.83 12.29 -8.98
CA LYS A 506 -25.28 13.55 -8.49
C LYS A 506 -26.26 14.21 -7.54
N GLU A 507 -25.71 14.97 -6.61
CA GLU A 507 -26.49 15.86 -5.76
C GLU A 507 -27.35 16.80 -6.62
N GLY A 508 -28.63 16.92 -6.27
CA GLY A 508 -29.65 17.68 -7.00
C GLY A 508 -30.39 16.89 -8.08
N ASP A 509 -29.97 15.67 -8.43
CA ASP A 509 -30.68 14.87 -9.44
C ASP A 509 -32.08 14.48 -8.92
N ALA A 510 -33.11 14.80 -9.71
CA ALA A 510 -34.47 14.32 -9.48
C ALA A 510 -34.62 12.90 -10.03
N CYS A 511 -35.08 11.98 -9.19
CA CYS A 511 -35.21 10.58 -9.58
C CYS A 511 -36.33 9.85 -8.82
N ARG A 512 -36.68 8.68 -9.37
CA ARG A 512 -37.54 7.68 -8.77
C ARG A 512 -36.68 6.49 -8.37
N ILE A 513 -36.64 6.20 -7.08
CA ILE A 513 -35.85 5.11 -6.52
C ILE A 513 -36.81 4.01 -6.05
N PHE A 514 -36.53 2.77 -6.45
CA PHE A 514 -37.14 1.59 -5.86
C PHE A 514 -36.13 0.96 -4.91
N ALA A 515 -36.49 0.93 -3.62
CA ALA A 515 -35.59 0.52 -2.55
C ALA A 515 -36.28 -0.33 -1.50
N ASP A 516 -35.56 -1.32 -0.98
CA ASP A 516 -35.98 -2.11 0.19
C ASP A 516 -35.57 -1.42 1.49
N VAL A 517 -36.44 -1.51 2.50
CA VAL A 517 -36.13 -1.06 3.85
C VAL A 517 -35.10 -2.00 4.46
N VAL A 518 -33.98 -1.45 4.95
CA VAL A 518 -32.94 -2.26 5.61
C VAL A 518 -33.37 -2.71 7.01
N GLY A 519 -34.24 -1.93 7.65
CA GLY A 519 -34.73 -2.20 9.01
C GLY A 519 -34.01 -1.40 10.09
N GLU A 520 -33.10 -0.52 9.69
CA GLU A 520 -32.27 0.29 10.57
C GLU A 520 -32.39 1.78 10.24
N LYS A 521 -31.72 2.61 11.06
CA LYS A 521 -31.53 4.04 10.79
C LYS A 521 -30.06 4.36 10.67
N LEU A 522 -29.72 5.21 9.72
CA LEU A 522 -28.40 5.81 9.56
C LEU A 522 -28.52 7.31 9.81
N ASP A 523 -27.75 7.83 10.76
CA ASP A 523 -27.78 9.25 11.16
C ASP A 523 -29.20 9.76 11.50
N GLY A 524 -30.02 8.90 12.10
CA GLY A 524 -31.40 9.20 12.49
C GLY A 524 -32.43 9.10 11.35
N LEU A 525 -31.99 8.89 10.11
CA LEU A 525 -32.86 8.70 8.94
C LEU A 525 -33.13 7.21 8.69
N PRO A 526 -34.33 6.83 8.22
CA PRO A 526 -34.57 5.46 7.78
C PRO A 526 -33.61 5.04 6.67
N LEU A 527 -32.96 3.89 6.84
CA LEU A 527 -32.01 3.35 5.88
C LEU A 527 -32.71 2.45 4.85
N MET A 528 -32.48 2.75 3.59
CA MET A 528 -33.01 2.01 2.44
C MET A 528 -31.86 1.53 1.55
N ALA A 529 -31.99 0.34 0.98
CA ALA A 529 -31.08 -0.15 -0.04
C ALA A 529 -31.72 0.02 -1.42
N ALA A 530 -31.24 0.98 -2.20
CA ALA A 530 -31.70 1.19 -3.56
C ALA A 530 -31.26 0.04 -4.46
N ARG A 531 -32.20 -0.45 -5.28
CA ARG A 531 -31.91 -1.50 -6.27
C ARG A 531 -32.08 -0.97 -7.69
N LEU A 532 -33.05 -0.09 -7.91
CA LEU A 532 -33.30 0.57 -9.19
C LEU A 532 -33.44 2.07 -8.99
N ILE A 533 -32.77 2.86 -9.84
CA ILE A 533 -32.85 4.31 -9.86
C ILE A 533 -33.18 4.72 -11.29
N TYR A 534 -34.25 5.49 -11.46
CA TYR A 534 -34.68 6.04 -12.74
C TYR A 534 -34.67 7.57 -12.65
N PRO A 535 -34.11 8.29 -13.63
CA PRO A 535 -34.32 9.73 -13.74
C PRO A 535 -35.83 10.05 -13.74
N ALA A 536 -36.19 11.15 -13.09
CA ALA A 536 -37.58 11.62 -13.00
C ALA A 536 -38.15 11.97 -14.39
#